data_AF-A0A259N695-F1
#
_entry.id   AF-A0A259N695-F1
#
_cell.length_a   1.000
_cell.length_b   1.000
_cell.length_c   1.000
_cell.angle_alpha   90.00
_cell.angle_beta   90.00
_cell.angle_gamma   90.00
#
_symmetry.space_group_name_H-M   'P 1'
#
loop_
_entity.id
_entity.type
_entity.pdbx_description
1 polymer ?
#
loop_
_entity_poly.entity_id
_entity_poly.type
_entity_poly.pdbx_seq_one_letter_code
_entity_poly.pdbx_strand_id
1 'polypeptide(L)'
;MLKKIPAIIEFIATLSGALAVSGFAPYHFWLAPILSLTVLFLLWQRAGNARGAAEIGFLWGMGFFISGISWIDISLHDFGGMPLPLSILCIVLFGALLASFPGLVGYFVFKFHHISPVRWLLITPALWTLSEWFRSFVLTGFPWLSLGYSQTPNGILSGWTPVLGVFGTTYLIVFIAGLMLLLTQSRTPSRSTLLYLGVLITVLSSGIGLRKITWTHPVGEVVSVSLLQGNFAQDKKFDDNMVQLALERYLTMINNSQSQLIILPESAFPVFRQELPEYVIDDITNFGRTQNADILVGMFSEPEPHQYYNSVFSFGHSPSQIYQKVHLVPFGEFIPLSALLKPLINSVLKIPLGRVPFRNHP
;
A
#
# COMPACT_ATOMS: atom_id res chain seq x y z
N MET A 1 33.30 22.72 -7.26
CA MET A 1 32.95 22.12 -5.96
C MET A 1 31.44 22.16 -5.78
N LEU A 2 30.79 21.02 -5.56
CA LEU A 2 29.38 20.98 -5.18
C LEU A 2 29.25 21.68 -3.81
N LYS A 3 28.45 22.74 -3.71
CA LYS A 3 28.14 23.35 -2.41
C LYS A 3 27.40 22.29 -1.58
N LYS A 4 27.95 21.93 -0.43
CA LYS A 4 27.32 21.01 0.52
C LYS A 4 26.00 21.62 0.99
N ILE A 5 24.96 20.80 1.06
CA ILE A 5 23.65 21.22 1.57
C ILE A 5 23.82 21.56 3.06
N PRO A 6 23.27 22.70 3.55
CA PRO A 6 23.26 23.00 4.98
C PRO A 6 22.52 21.91 5.78
N ALA A 7 23.09 21.48 6.91
CA ALA A 7 22.49 20.44 7.76
C ALA A 7 21.04 20.74 8.20
N ILE A 8 20.69 22.02 8.33
CA ILE A 8 19.31 22.45 8.63
C ILE A 8 18.32 22.08 7.50
N ILE A 9 18.74 22.14 6.23
CA ILE A 9 17.91 21.73 5.10
C ILE A 9 17.69 20.22 5.12
N GLU A 10 18.76 19.47 5.40
CA GLU A 10 18.69 18.00 5.53
C GLU A 10 17.69 17.60 6.61
N PHE A 11 17.80 18.21 7.80
CA PHE A 11 16.89 17.97 8.92
C PHE A 11 15.43 18.31 8.58
N ILE A 12 15.19 19.50 8.00
CA ILE A 12 13.82 19.91 7.64
C ILE A 12 13.23 18.99 6.57
N ALA A 13 14.02 18.57 5.58
CA ALA A 13 13.55 17.65 4.54
C ALA A 13 13.10 16.32 5.14
N THR A 14 13.95 15.69 5.96
CA THR A 14 13.63 14.40 6.60
C THR A 14 12.46 14.52 7.57
N LEU A 15 12.43 15.57 8.40
CA LEU A 15 11.33 15.78 9.34
C LEU A 15 10.01 16.03 8.61
N SER A 16 9.98 16.85 7.56
CA SER A 16 8.74 17.09 6.81
C SER A 16 8.25 15.82 6.12
N GLY A 17 9.17 15.01 5.57
CA GLY A 17 8.85 13.69 5.03
C GLY A 17 8.18 12.79 6.06
N ALA A 18 8.77 12.65 7.24
CA ALA A 18 8.19 11.85 8.34
C ALA A 18 6.79 12.34 8.74
N LEU A 19 6.59 13.67 8.84
CA LEU A 19 5.29 14.25 9.17
C LEU A 19 4.22 14.00 8.10
N ALA A 20 4.59 13.79 6.84
CA ALA A 20 3.63 13.45 5.78
C ALA A 20 2.91 12.12 6.03
N VAL A 21 3.51 11.19 6.80
CA VAL A 21 2.89 9.91 7.16
C VAL A 21 1.59 10.10 7.94
N SER A 22 1.45 11.22 8.67
CA SER A 22 0.19 11.57 9.35
C SER A 22 -1.00 11.79 8.41
N GLY A 23 -0.76 11.90 7.10
CA GLY A 23 -1.82 11.91 6.09
C GLY A 23 -2.53 10.55 5.91
N PHE A 24 -1.91 9.47 6.36
CA PHE A 24 -2.41 8.10 6.19
C PHE A 24 -3.11 7.60 7.46
N ALA A 25 -3.72 6.42 7.38
CA ALA A 25 -4.25 5.75 8.55
C ALA A 25 -3.13 5.50 9.59
N PRO A 26 -3.42 5.59 10.89
CA PRO A 26 -4.73 5.87 11.51
C PRO A 26 -5.04 7.37 11.70
N TYR A 27 -4.15 8.28 11.29
CA TYR A 27 -4.23 9.71 11.63
C TYR A 27 -5.11 10.53 10.69
N HIS A 28 -5.14 10.18 9.40
CA HIS A 28 -5.99 10.80 8.36
C HIS A 28 -5.88 12.34 8.26
N PHE A 29 -4.74 12.93 8.62
CA PHE A 29 -4.49 14.37 8.47
C PHE A 29 -4.13 14.69 7.01
N TRP A 30 -5.13 14.65 6.14
CA TRP A 30 -4.99 14.71 4.68
C TRP A 30 -4.24 15.94 4.13
N LEU A 31 -4.09 17.01 4.91
CA LEU A 31 -3.27 18.19 4.56
C LEU A 31 -1.77 17.94 4.75
N ALA A 32 -1.36 17.00 5.59
CA ALA A 32 0.05 16.79 5.94
C ALA A 32 0.93 16.53 4.70
N PRO A 33 0.55 15.66 3.74
CA PRO A 33 1.39 15.44 2.57
C PRO A 33 1.46 16.65 1.64
N ILE A 34 0.37 17.43 1.53
CA ILE A 34 0.36 18.68 0.74
C ILE A 34 1.33 19.70 1.36
N LEU A 35 1.26 19.91 2.67
CA LEU A 35 2.14 20.83 3.39
C LEU A 35 3.60 20.36 3.35
N SER A 36 3.81 19.06 3.53
CA SER A 36 5.14 18.45 3.48
C SER A 36 5.79 18.58 2.10
N LEU A 37 5.04 18.36 1.02
CA LEU A 37 5.52 18.60 -0.34
C LEU A 37 5.76 20.09 -0.62
N THR A 38 4.93 20.98 -0.07
CA THR A 38 5.16 22.43 -0.18
C THR A 38 6.50 22.81 0.45
N VAL A 39 6.82 22.25 1.63
CA VAL A 39 8.14 22.40 2.27
C VAL A 39 9.23 21.81 1.39
N LEU A 40 9.07 20.59 0.86
CA LEU A 40 10.03 19.98 -0.05
C LEU A 40 10.34 20.89 -1.25
N PHE A 41 9.32 21.48 -1.87
CA PHE A 41 9.48 22.37 -3.01
C PHE A 41 10.20 23.68 -2.64
N LEU A 42 9.95 24.24 -1.45
CA LEU A 42 10.72 25.36 -0.92
C LEU A 42 12.21 25.00 -0.73
N LEU A 43 12.50 23.78 -0.28
CA LEU A 43 13.88 23.31 -0.12
C LEU A 43 14.57 23.06 -1.47
N TRP A 44 13.87 22.54 -2.48
CA TRP A 44 14.45 22.37 -3.82
C TRP A 44 14.91 23.68 -4.46
N GLN A 45 14.29 24.81 -4.12
CA GLN A 45 14.76 26.14 -4.57
C GLN A 45 16.12 26.52 -3.97
N ARG A 46 16.57 25.84 -2.92
CA ARG A 46 17.86 26.04 -2.26
C ARG A 46 18.93 25.04 -2.69
N ALA A 47 18.59 24.05 -3.50
CA ALA A 47 19.46 22.93 -3.88
C ALA A 47 20.74 23.34 -4.66
N GLY A 48 20.70 24.47 -5.38
CA GLY A 48 21.82 25.00 -6.17
C GLY A 48 22.22 24.18 -7.41
N ASN A 49 21.94 22.87 -7.46
CA ASN A 49 22.15 22.00 -8.62
C ASN A 49 21.21 20.77 -8.57
N ALA A 50 21.15 20.00 -9.66
CA ALA A 50 20.25 18.84 -9.78
C ALA A 50 20.55 17.72 -8.78
N ARG A 51 21.83 17.50 -8.45
CA ARG A 51 22.23 16.50 -7.44
C ARG A 51 21.77 16.93 -6.05
N GLY A 52 21.90 18.22 -5.72
CA GLY A 52 21.39 18.75 -4.45
C GLY A 52 19.87 18.59 -4.32
N ALA A 53 19.13 18.78 -5.42
CA ALA A 53 17.68 18.58 -5.41
C ALA A 53 17.32 17.10 -5.23
N ALA A 54 18.12 16.21 -5.83
CA ALA A 54 18.00 14.78 -5.63
C ALA A 54 18.29 14.36 -4.18
N GLU A 55 19.33 14.91 -3.58
CA GLU A 55 19.69 14.66 -2.17
C GLU A 55 18.57 15.14 -1.22
N ILE A 56 17.99 16.33 -1.45
CA ILE A 56 16.85 16.83 -0.66
C ILE A 56 15.62 15.94 -0.83
N GLY A 57 15.29 15.56 -2.07
CA GLY A 57 14.17 14.66 -2.35
C GLY A 57 14.36 13.29 -1.71
N PHE A 58 15.58 12.77 -1.76
CA PHE A 58 15.96 11.52 -1.10
C PHE A 58 15.82 11.63 0.42
N LEU A 59 16.32 12.68 1.06
CA LEU A 59 16.20 12.86 2.51
C LEU A 59 14.76 13.02 2.98
N TRP A 60 13.93 13.71 2.20
CA TRP A 60 12.49 13.74 2.41
C TRP A 60 11.87 12.35 2.31
N GLY A 61 12.22 11.60 1.26
CA GLY A 61 11.78 10.23 1.06
C GLY A 61 12.20 9.30 2.19
N MET A 62 13.41 9.46 2.73
CA MET A 62 13.91 8.69 3.87
C MET A 62 13.02 8.88 5.09
N GLY A 63 12.70 10.12 5.44
CA GLY A 63 11.76 10.41 6.53
C GLY A 63 10.38 9.81 6.28
N PHE A 64 9.85 10.00 5.08
CA PHE A 64 8.52 9.53 4.71
C PHE A 64 8.39 8.00 4.76
N PHE A 65 9.30 7.30 4.06
CA PHE A 65 9.22 5.85 3.94
C PHE A 65 9.65 5.14 5.22
N ILE A 66 10.75 5.53 5.88
CA ILE A 66 11.18 4.85 7.12
C ILE A 66 10.11 4.98 8.20
N SER A 67 9.54 6.17 8.38
CA SER A 67 8.45 6.35 9.36
C SER A 67 7.21 5.54 8.98
N GLY A 68 6.82 5.51 7.70
CA GLY A 68 5.60 4.85 7.25
C GLY A 68 5.70 3.35 7.00
N ILE A 69 6.91 2.77 6.94
CA ILE A 69 7.15 1.32 6.77
C ILE A 69 7.82 0.69 7.98
N SER A 70 7.99 1.44 9.08
CA SER A 70 8.60 0.94 10.32
C SER A 70 7.91 -0.32 10.88
N TRP A 71 6.61 -0.49 10.63
CA TRP A 71 5.84 -1.67 10.99
C TRP A 71 6.35 -2.98 10.36
N ILE A 72 7.13 -2.92 9.27
CA ILE A 72 7.77 -4.10 8.67
C ILE A 72 8.69 -4.80 9.68
N ASP A 73 9.21 -4.07 10.67
CA ASP A 73 10.04 -4.64 11.74
C ASP A 73 9.33 -5.79 12.45
N ILE A 74 8.04 -5.65 12.74
CA ILE A 74 7.22 -6.70 13.38
C ILE A 74 7.23 -7.99 12.54
N SER A 75 7.19 -7.86 11.22
CA SER A 75 7.22 -9.02 10.32
C SER A 75 8.60 -9.68 10.26
N LEU A 76 9.67 -8.89 10.25
CA LEU A 76 11.04 -9.39 10.14
C LEU A 76 11.60 -9.90 11.48
N HIS A 77 11.45 -9.12 12.54
CA HIS A 77 11.97 -9.39 13.87
C HIS A 77 11.08 -10.37 14.64
N ASP A 78 9.84 -9.98 14.95
CA ASP A 78 8.98 -10.75 15.87
C ASP A 78 8.54 -12.07 15.24
N PHE A 79 8.08 -12.04 13.98
CA PHE A 79 7.61 -13.25 13.29
C PHE A 79 8.68 -13.92 12.42
N GLY A 80 9.63 -13.15 11.88
CA GLY A 80 10.72 -13.67 11.06
C GLY A 80 11.91 -14.16 11.87
N GLY A 81 12.02 -13.81 13.16
CA GLY A 81 13.13 -14.18 14.03
C GLY A 81 14.46 -13.50 13.67
N MET A 82 14.43 -12.47 12.82
CA MET A 82 15.62 -11.72 12.42
C MET A 82 16.15 -10.90 13.60
N PRO A 83 17.47 -10.86 13.88
CA PRO A 83 18.01 -9.97 14.91
C PRO A 83 17.64 -8.50 14.66
N LEU A 84 17.23 -7.78 15.72
CA LEU A 84 16.75 -6.40 15.63
C LEU A 84 17.69 -5.45 14.84
N PRO A 85 19.02 -5.43 15.05
CA PRO A 85 19.90 -4.55 14.28
C PRO A 85 19.86 -4.83 12.77
N LEU A 86 19.67 -6.09 12.37
CA LEU A 86 19.58 -6.48 10.97
C LEU A 86 18.22 -6.08 10.38
N SER A 87 17.12 -6.23 11.14
CA SER A 87 15.80 -5.78 10.71
C SER A 87 15.76 -4.27 10.46
N ILE A 88 16.32 -3.48 11.40
CA ILE A 88 16.46 -2.03 11.24
C ILE A 88 17.29 -1.69 10.00
N LEU A 89 18.41 -2.38 9.77
CA LEU A 89 19.22 -2.19 8.58
C LEU A 89 18.43 -2.47 7.29
N CYS A 90 17.65 -3.56 7.25
CA CYS A 90 16.77 -3.88 6.12
C CYS A 90 15.75 -2.77 5.86
N ILE A 91 15.11 -2.23 6.90
CA ILE A 91 14.14 -1.14 6.78
C ILE A 91 14.80 0.14 6.28
N VAL A 92 15.99 0.48 6.76
CA VAL A 92 16.74 1.66 6.30
C VAL A 92 17.14 1.52 4.83
N LEU A 93 17.66 0.34 4.43
CA LEU A 93 18.05 0.08 3.04
C LEU A 93 16.84 0.07 2.11
N PHE A 94 15.73 -0.53 2.54
CA PHE A 94 14.49 -0.55 1.78
C PHE A 94 13.88 0.85 1.68
N GLY A 95 13.85 1.59 2.78
CA GLY A 95 13.47 3.01 2.82
C GLY A 95 14.33 3.86 1.89
N ALA A 96 15.65 3.61 1.82
CA ALA A 96 16.55 4.28 0.88
C ALA A 96 16.23 3.94 -0.58
N LEU A 97 15.93 2.68 -0.89
CA LEU A 97 15.46 2.29 -2.24
C LEU A 97 14.19 3.05 -2.62
N LEU A 98 13.20 3.12 -1.73
CA LEU A 98 11.95 3.86 -1.97
C LEU A 98 12.19 5.38 -2.05
N ALA A 99 13.07 5.92 -1.20
CA ALA A 99 13.45 7.32 -1.18
C ALA A 99 14.19 7.77 -2.46
N SER A 100 14.80 6.84 -3.19
CA SER A 100 15.41 7.13 -4.48
C SER A 100 14.39 7.67 -5.50
N PHE A 101 13.11 7.28 -5.39
CA PHE A 101 12.04 7.75 -6.28
C PHE A 101 11.79 9.27 -6.11
N PRO A 102 11.46 9.82 -4.92
CA PRO A 102 11.42 11.27 -4.69
C PRO A 102 12.74 11.98 -5.00
N GLY A 103 13.89 11.35 -4.77
CA GLY A 103 15.19 11.89 -5.17
C GLY A 103 15.33 12.06 -6.69
N LEU A 104 14.93 11.05 -7.47
CA LEU A 104 14.91 11.13 -8.93
C LEU A 104 13.94 12.22 -9.43
N VAL A 105 12.76 12.36 -8.80
CA VAL A 105 11.85 13.46 -9.10
C VAL A 105 12.53 14.81 -8.88
N GLY A 106 13.20 15.00 -7.73
CA GLY A 106 13.95 16.22 -7.45
C GLY A 106 15.05 16.52 -8.49
N TYR A 107 15.79 15.49 -8.92
CA TYR A 107 16.79 15.62 -9.97
C TYR A 107 16.21 16.14 -11.30
N PHE A 108 15.12 15.52 -11.77
CA PHE A 108 14.51 15.90 -13.05
C PHE A 108 13.78 17.24 -12.96
N VAL A 109 13.04 17.50 -11.88
CA VAL A 109 12.37 18.78 -11.65
C VAL A 109 13.38 19.93 -11.65
N PHE A 110 14.55 19.74 -11.03
CA PHE A 110 15.61 20.75 -11.08
C PHE A 110 16.11 20.99 -12.51
N LYS A 111 16.27 19.97 -13.36
CA LYS A 111 16.68 20.20 -14.77
C LYS A 111 15.67 21.07 -15.53
N PHE A 112 14.41 21.02 -15.15
CA PHE A 112 13.35 21.83 -15.74
C PHE A 112 13.10 23.16 -15.00
N HIS A 113 13.94 23.58 -14.03
CA HIS A 113 13.66 24.77 -13.22
C HIS A 113 13.63 26.10 -13.98
N HIS A 114 14.21 26.18 -15.18
CA HIS A 114 14.23 27.39 -16.01
C HIS A 114 12.93 27.63 -16.81
N ILE A 115 11.95 26.74 -16.73
CA ILE A 115 10.67 26.90 -17.44
C ILE A 115 9.74 27.88 -16.71
N SER A 116 8.68 28.32 -17.39
CA SER A 116 7.66 29.15 -16.76
C SER A 116 6.99 28.44 -15.58
N PRO A 117 6.56 29.18 -14.53
CA PRO A 117 5.90 28.59 -13.36
C PRO A 117 4.74 27.65 -13.70
N VAL A 118 3.96 27.99 -14.73
CA VAL A 118 2.85 27.16 -15.21
C VAL A 118 3.33 25.81 -15.74
N ARG A 119 4.40 25.77 -16.55
CA ARG A 119 4.95 24.50 -17.04
C ARG A 119 5.52 23.67 -15.89
N TRP A 120 6.16 24.33 -14.92
CA TRP A 120 6.67 23.65 -13.73
C TRP A 120 5.55 23.03 -12.89
N LEU A 121 4.42 23.73 -12.73
CA LEU A 121 3.22 23.21 -12.07
C LEU A 121 2.61 21.99 -12.76
N LEU A 122 2.81 21.80 -14.06
CA LEU A 122 2.29 20.65 -14.80
C LEU A 122 3.30 19.49 -14.83
N ILE A 123 4.59 19.79 -15.00
CA ILE A 123 5.64 18.78 -15.12
C ILE A 123 5.96 18.14 -13.76
N THR A 124 6.01 18.91 -12.67
CA THR A 124 6.37 18.38 -11.35
C THR A 124 5.38 17.31 -10.87
N PRO A 125 4.05 17.53 -10.91
CA PRO A 125 3.08 16.49 -10.59
C PRO A 125 3.13 15.30 -11.55
N ALA A 126 3.35 15.53 -12.85
CA ALA A 126 3.49 14.44 -13.81
C ALA A 126 4.70 13.54 -13.50
N LEU A 127 5.86 14.13 -13.20
CA LEU A 127 7.06 13.39 -12.80
C LEU A 127 6.85 12.63 -11.50
N TRP A 128 6.19 13.24 -10.51
CA TRP A 128 5.87 12.55 -9.25
C TRP A 128 4.93 11.36 -9.48
N THR A 129 3.83 11.56 -10.20
CA THR A 129 2.86 10.50 -10.50
C THR A 129 3.50 9.38 -11.31
N LEU A 130 4.33 9.68 -12.31
CA LEU A 130 5.10 8.68 -13.04
C LEU A 130 6.02 7.90 -12.10
N SER A 131 6.69 8.60 -11.18
CA SER A 131 7.56 7.96 -10.19
C SER A 131 6.81 7.00 -9.27
N GLU A 132 5.61 7.36 -8.79
CA GLU A 132 4.78 6.44 -8.00
C GLU A 132 4.24 5.28 -8.83
N TRP A 133 3.87 5.52 -10.08
CA TRP A 133 3.43 4.47 -11.01
C TRP A 133 4.56 3.47 -11.28
N PHE A 134 5.79 3.92 -11.57
CA PHE A 134 6.95 3.01 -11.72
C PHE A 134 7.19 2.18 -10.45
N ARG A 135 7.10 2.81 -9.28
CA ARG A 135 7.26 2.14 -7.98
C ARG A 135 6.19 1.07 -7.73
N SER A 136 5.04 1.11 -8.41
CA SER A 136 3.97 0.13 -8.24
C SER A 136 4.22 -1.21 -8.92
N PHE A 137 5.22 -1.33 -9.80
CA PHE A 137 5.48 -2.58 -10.53
C PHE A 137 6.96 -2.94 -10.71
N VAL A 138 7.89 -1.98 -10.63
CA VAL A 138 9.33 -2.27 -10.72
C VAL A 138 9.77 -3.16 -9.57
N LEU A 139 10.50 -4.24 -9.88
CA LEU A 139 10.95 -5.26 -8.90
C LEU A 139 9.76 -5.84 -8.11
N THR A 140 8.72 -6.28 -8.82
CA THR A 140 7.38 -6.66 -8.33
C THR A 140 6.53 -5.53 -7.74
N GLY A 141 7.12 -4.38 -7.45
CA GLY A 141 6.40 -3.19 -7.00
C GLY A 141 6.14 -3.16 -5.50
N PHE A 142 6.14 -1.94 -4.96
CA PHE A 142 5.76 -1.66 -3.59
C PHE A 142 5.03 -0.31 -3.52
N PRO A 143 3.74 -0.24 -3.93
CA PRO A 143 2.96 0.99 -3.99
C PRO A 143 2.47 1.51 -2.62
N TRP A 144 3.14 1.14 -1.52
CA TRP A 144 2.81 1.63 -0.18
C TRP A 144 3.00 3.15 -0.06
N LEU A 145 2.18 3.82 0.74
CA LEU A 145 2.19 5.28 0.90
C LEU A 145 2.06 6.08 -0.40
N SER A 146 1.32 5.58 -1.40
CA SER A 146 0.95 6.39 -2.57
C SER A 146 0.08 7.56 -2.12
N LEU A 147 0.46 8.79 -2.47
CA LEU A 147 -0.08 10.01 -1.84
C LEU A 147 -1.60 10.12 -1.96
N GLY A 148 -2.18 9.64 -3.06
CA GLY A 148 -3.63 9.65 -3.28
C GLY A 148 -4.44 9.02 -2.15
N TYR A 149 -3.91 8.00 -1.46
CA TYR A 149 -4.58 7.37 -0.32
C TYR A 149 -4.72 8.30 0.89
N SER A 150 -3.86 9.32 1.02
CA SER A 150 -3.93 10.27 2.13
C SER A 150 -5.23 11.10 2.12
N GLN A 151 -5.95 11.09 1.02
CA GLN A 151 -7.21 11.82 0.86
C GLN A 151 -8.41 10.99 1.31
N THR A 152 -8.25 9.68 1.53
CA THR A 152 -9.35 8.81 1.97
C THR A 152 -9.30 8.63 3.50
N PRO A 153 -10.43 8.74 4.22
CA PRO A 153 -11.79 8.99 3.73
C PRO A 153 -12.17 10.49 3.65
N ASN A 154 -11.43 11.37 4.31
CA ASN A 154 -11.92 12.71 4.67
C ASN A 154 -11.44 13.86 3.76
N GLY A 155 -10.36 13.66 3.01
CA GLY A 155 -9.72 14.69 2.20
C GLY A 155 -10.61 15.20 1.07
N ILE A 156 -10.47 16.48 0.73
CA ILE A 156 -11.30 17.14 -0.29
C ILE A 156 -11.07 16.51 -1.67
N LEU A 157 -9.84 16.13 -1.97
CA LEU A 157 -9.46 15.55 -3.26
C LEU A 157 -9.95 14.11 -3.45
N SER A 158 -10.52 13.46 -2.42
CA SER A 158 -11.10 12.11 -2.56
C SER A 158 -12.24 12.04 -3.57
N GLY A 159 -12.94 13.15 -3.84
CA GLY A 159 -13.97 13.23 -4.88
C GLY A 159 -13.44 13.00 -6.29
N TRP A 160 -12.15 13.26 -6.52
CA TRP A 160 -11.52 12.99 -7.81
C TRP A 160 -11.10 11.53 -7.98
N THR A 161 -11.02 10.75 -6.91
CA THR A 161 -10.54 9.36 -6.95
C THR A 161 -11.39 8.45 -7.86
N PRO A 162 -12.74 8.51 -7.87
CA PRO A 162 -13.56 7.74 -8.81
C PRO A 162 -13.34 8.12 -10.29
N VAL A 163 -12.86 9.33 -10.57
CA VAL A 163 -12.69 9.86 -11.94
C VAL A 163 -11.28 9.59 -12.47
N LEU A 164 -10.26 9.81 -11.64
CA LEU A 164 -8.84 9.78 -12.07
C LEU A 164 -8.02 8.66 -11.41
N GLY A 165 -8.62 7.90 -10.50
CA GLY A 165 -7.91 6.89 -9.71
C GLY A 165 -6.90 7.49 -8.73
N VAL A 166 -6.19 6.62 -8.00
CA VAL A 166 -5.24 7.02 -6.94
C VAL A 166 -4.06 7.84 -7.47
N PHE A 167 -3.58 7.55 -8.68
CA PHE A 167 -2.47 8.28 -9.31
C PHE A 167 -2.89 9.68 -9.80
N GLY A 168 -4.13 9.84 -10.25
CA GLY A 168 -4.69 11.15 -10.55
C GLY A 168 -4.90 11.99 -9.30
N THR A 169 -5.36 11.39 -8.20
CA THR A 169 -5.44 12.07 -6.89
C THR A 169 -4.05 12.49 -6.41
N THR A 170 -3.03 11.64 -6.59
CA THR A 170 -1.62 11.98 -6.34
C THR A 170 -1.18 13.19 -7.15
N TYR A 171 -1.48 13.22 -8.46
CA TYR A 171 -1.17 14.36 -9.31
C TYR A 171 -1.76 15.66 -8.73
N LEU A 172 -3.04 15.63 -8.31
CA LEU A 172 -3.70 16.81 -7.73
C LEU A 172 -3.09 17.26 -6.41
N ILE A 173 -2.65 16.33 -5.55
CA ILE A 173 -1.94 16.65 -4.29
C ILE A 173 -0.66 17.42 -4.58
N VAL A 174 0.16 16.88 -5.49
CA VAL A 174 1.46 17.47 -5.86
C VAL A 174 1.25 18.81 -6.58
N PHE A 175 0.20 18.89 -7.41
CA PHE A 175 -0.22 20.12 -8.10
C PHE A 175 -0.62 21.22 -7.10
N ILE A 176 -1.43 20.89 -6.09
CA ILE A 176 -1.83 21.85 -5.03
C ILE A 176 -0.62 22.28 -4.21
N ALA A 177 0.29 21.37 -3.86
CA ALA A 177 1.53 21.74 -3.17
C ALA A 177 2.37 22.73 -4.01
N GLY A 178 2.40 22.54 -5.34
CA GLY A 178 3.02 23.48 -6.27
C GLY A 178 2.31 24.84 -6.30
N LEU A 179 0.98 24.86 -6.29
CA LEU A 179 0.22 26.12 -6.20
C LEU A 179 0.50 26.84 -4.88
N MET A 180 0.54 26.12 -3.76
CA MET A 180 0.89 26.68 -2.45
C MET A 180 2.27 27.32 -2.47
N LEU A 181 3.27 26.65 -3.08
CA LEU A 181 4.59 27.23 -3.28
C LEU A 181 4.52 28.58 -4.01
N LEU A 182 3.85 28.66 -5.16
CA LEU A 182 3.76 29.92 -5.93
C LEU A 182 3.00 31.02 -5.19
N LEU A 183 1.99 30.65 -4.40
CA LEU A 183 1.26 31.58 -3.54
C LEU A 183 2.17 32.14 -2.43
N THR A 184 3.02 31.31 -1.80
CA THR A 184 3.97 31.79 -0.76
C THR A 184 5.04 32.73 -1.31
N GLN A 185 5.34 32.66 -2.60
CA GLN A 185 6.30 33.55 -3.27
C GLN A 185 5.68 34.88 -3.73
N SER A 186 4.35 34.96 -3.81
CA SER A 186 3.63 36.15 -4.23
C SER A 186 3.59 37.18 -3.10
N ARG A 187 4.50 38.16 -3.12
CA ARG A 187 4.57 39.21 -2.07
C ARG A 187 3.45 40.25 -2.14
N THR A 188 2.87 40.47 -3.31
CA THR A 188 1.74 41.39 -3.53
C THR A 188 0.65 40.71 -4.37
N PRO A 189 -0.64 41.04 -4.15
CA PRO A 189 -1.73 40.46 -4.93
C PRO A 189 -1.62 40.91 -6.39
N SER A 190 -1.07 40.01 -7.21
CA SER A 190 -0.89 40.19 -8.65
C SER A 190 -1.98 39.44 -9.42
N ARG A 191 -2.12 39.72 -10.73
CA ARG A 191 -3.01 38.94 -11.60
C ARG A 191 -2.71 37.43 -11.55
N SER A 192 -1.44 37.04 -11.47
CA SER A 192 -1.04 35.64 -11.30
C SER A 192 -1.44 35.06 -9.94
N THR A 193 -1.36 35.83 -8.85
CA THR A 193 -1.81 35.38 -7.52
C THR A 193 -3.31 35.08 -7.53
N LEU A 194 -4.11 35.96 -8.14
CA LEU A 194 -5.55 35.73 -8.32
C LEU A 194 -5.84 34.50 -9.18
N LEU A 195 -5.06 34.29 -10.25
CA LEU A 195 -5.18 33.08 -11.08
C LEU A 195 -4.89 31.80 -10.28
N TYR A 196 -3.79 31.76 -9.53
CA TYR A 196 -3.43 30.59 -8.72
C TYR A 196 -4.47 30.29 -7.63
N LEU A 197 -4.98 31.33 -6.96
CA LEU A 197 -6.07 31.20 -6.00
C LEU A 197 -7.36 30.69 -6.68
N GLY A 198 -7.70 31.25 -7.84
CA GLY A 198 -8.85 30.81 -8.63
C GLY A 198 -8.75 29.33 -8.98
N VAL A 199 -7.61 28.89 -9.51
CA VAL A 199 -7.36 27.48 -9.85
C VAL A 199 -7.42 26.59 -8.61
N LEU A 200 -6.81 26.99 -7.49
CA LEU A 200 -6.86 26.25 -6.24
C LEU A 200 -8.31 26.07 -5.75
N ILE A 201 -9.09 27.15 -5.73
CA ILE A 201 -10.50 27.14 -5.33
C ILE A 201 -11.32 26.27 -6.29
N THR A 202 -11.06 26.33 -7.60
CA THR A 202 -11.75 25.48 -8.59
C THR A 202 -11.46 24.00 -8.36
N VAL A 203 -10.20 23.60 -8.14
CA VAL A 203 -9.84 22.19 -7.90
C VAL A 203 -10.43 21.67 -6.59
N LEU A 204 -10.42 22.48 -5.53
CA LEU A 204 -11.00 22.09 -4.24
C LEU A 204 -12.54 22.04 -4.30
N SER A 205 -13.19 23.04 -4.88
CA SER A 205 -14.65 23.09 -4.98
C SER A 205 -15.21 22.00 -5.89
N SER A 206 -14.55 21.69 -7.00
CA SER A 206 -14.88 20.53 -7.83
C SER A 206 -14.68 19.21 -7.08
N GLY A 207 -13.61 19.06 -6.29
CA GLY A 207 -13.44 17.89 -5.41
C GLY A 207 -14.61 17.71 -4.43
N ILE A 208 -15.07 18.79 -3.80
CA ILE A 208 -16.27 18.77 -2.93
C ILE A 208 -17.52 18.38 -3.73
N GLY A 209 -17.68 18.93 -4.94
CA GLY A 209 -18.80 18.62 -5.83
C GLY A 209 -18.83 17.14 -6.22
N LEU A 210 -17.70 16.58 -6.65
CA LEU A 210 -17.58 15.18 -7.07
C LEU A 210 -17.82 14.20 -5.92
N ARG A 211 -17.47 14.56 -4.66
CA ARG A 211 -17.79 13.74 -3.48
C ARG A 211 -19.29 13.55 -3.25
N LYS A 212 -20.12 14.46 -3.77
CA LYS A 212 -21.60 14.37 -3.66
C LYS A 212 -22.21 13.49 -4.75
N ILE A 213 -21.44 13.09 -5.75
CA ILE A 213 -21.91 12.24 -6.84
C ILE A 213 -21.88 10.78 -6.38
N THR A 214 -23.03 10.14 -6.43
CA THR A 214 -23.16 8.69 -6.28
C THR A 214 -22.86 8.03 -7.63
N TRP A 215 -21.67 7.47 -7.79
CA TRP A 215 -21.21 6.87 -9.05
C TRP A 215 -21.79 5.48 -9.34
N THR A 216 -22.33 4.81 -8.32
CA THR A 216 -22.86 3.44 -8.41
C THR A 216 -24.19 3.33 -7.70
N HIS A 217 -25.14 2.64 -8.31
CA HIS A 217 -26.44 2.35 -7.71
C HIS A 217 -26.55 0.85 -7.37
N PRO A 218 -27.23 0.49 -6.27
CA PRO A 218 -27.50 -0.91 -5.94
C PRO A 218 -28.21 -1.62 -7.10
N VAL A 219 -27.81 -2.86 -7.37
CA VAL A 219 -28.45 -3.74 -8.36
C VAL A 219 -28.81 -5.04 -7.67
N GLY A 220 -30.03 -5.52 -7.87
CA GLY A 220 -30.53 -6.74 -7.25
C GLY A 220 -30.96 -6.54 -5.79
N GLU A 221 -31.14 -7.66 -5.09
CA GLU A 221 -31.53 -7.68 -3.69
C GLU A 221 -30.33 -7.49 -2.76
N VAL A 222 -30.60 -7.02 -1.53
CA VAL A 222 -29.56 -6.87 -0.51
C VAL A 222 -29.11 -8.25 -0.04
N VAL A 223 -27.81 -8.52 -0.16
CA VAL A 223 -27.19 -9.77 0.28
C VAL A 223 -26.71 -9.63 1.73
N SER A 224 -27.15 -10.53 2.61
CA SER A 224 -26.62 -10.60 3.98
C SER A 224 -25.23 -11.26 3.98
N VAL A 225 -24.25 -10.62 4.63
CA VAL A 225 -22.85 -11.06 4.63
C VAL A 225 -22.33 -11.24 6.06
N SER A 226 -21.70 -12.38 6.34
CA SER A 226 -20.94 -12.64 7.56
C SER A 226 -19.45 -12.71 7.25
N LEU A 227 -18.64 -11.87 7.92
CA LEU A 227 -17.18 -11.95 7.91
C LEU A 227 -16.71 -12.62 9.20
N LEU A 228 -16.17 -13.84 9.08
CA LEU A 228 -15.77 -14.63 10.25
C LEU A 228 -14.32 -14.29 10.63
N GLN A 229 -14.06 -13.96 11.90
CA GLN A 229 -12.72 -13.66 12.39
C GLN A 229 -12.33 -14.59 13.53
N GLY A 230 -11.47 -15.59 13.24
CA GLY A 230 -11.07 -16.59 14.24
C GLY A 230 -10.09 -16.10 15.31
N ASN A 231 -9.39 -14.98 15.05
CA ASN A 231 -8.41 -14.36 15.95
C ASN A 231 -7.33 -15.33 16.47
N PHE A 232 -6.75 -16.13 15.57
CA PHE A 232 -5.62 -17.02 15.91
C PHE A 232 -4.32 -16.23 15.97
N ALA A 233 -3.53 -16.49 17.01
CA ALA A 233 -2.20 -15.91 17.15
C ALA A 233 -1.29 -16.44 16.02
N GLN A 234 -0.55 -15.53 15.38
CA GLN A 234 0.20 -15.82 14.16
C GLN A 234 1.32 -16.86 14.38
N ASP A 235 1.94 -16.86 15.56
CA ASP A 235 3.01 -17.79 15.97
C ASP A 235 2.52 -19.22 16.18
N LYS A 236 1.23 -19.42 16.45
CA LYS A 236 0.61 -20.73 16.73
C LYS A 236 -0.30 -21.23 15.61
N LYS A 237 -0.48 -20.43 14.55
CA LYS A 237 -1.47 -20.70 13.49
C LYS A 237 -1.24 -22.03 12.77
N PHE A 238 0.01 -22.50 12.74
CA PHE A 238 0.44 -23.72 12.05
C PHE A 238 0.87 -24.84 13.00
N ASP A 239 0.59 -24.71 14.30
CA ASP A 239 0.84 -25.80 15.25
C ASP A 239 -0.22 -26.89 15.06
N ASP A 240 0.17 -28.16 15.04
CA ASP A 240 -0.74 -29.30 14.83
C ASP A 240 -1.94 -29.27 15.80
N ASN A 241 -1.71 -28.91 17.06
CA ASN A 241 -2.76 -28.80 18.08
C ASN A 241 -3.75 -27.65 17.81
N MET A 242 -3.38 -26.64 17.02
CA MET A 242 -4.22 -25.50 16.67
C MET A 242 -5.04 -25.75 15.40
N VAL A 243 -4.62 -26.69 14.54
CA VAL A 243 -5.35 -27.04 13.32
C VAL A 243 -6.78 -27.49 13.64
N GLN A 244 -6.92 -28.46 14.55
CA GLN A 244 -8.23 -28.98 14.93
C GLN A 244 -9.09 -27.91 15.60
N LEU A 245 -8.52 -27.13 16.52
CA LEU A 245 -9.21 -26.01 17.17
C LEU A 245 -9.68 -24.97 16.15
N ALA A 246 -8.88 -24.69 15.12
CA ALA A 246 -9.22 -23.75 14.06
C ALA A 246 -10.40 -24.26 13.23
N LEU A 247 -10.36 -25.53 12.80
CA LEU A 247 -11.46 -26.17 12.09
C LEU A 247 -12.75 -26.12 12.90
N GLU A 248 -12.73 -26.58 14.15
CA GLU A 248 -13.92 -26.61 15.02
C GLU A 248 -14.49 -25.20 15.27
N ARG A 249 -13.63 -24.21 15.53
CA ARG A 249 -14.06 -22.82 15.74
C ARG A 249 -14.75 -22.27 14.50
N TYR A 250 -14.13 -22.39 13.33
CA TYR A 250 -14.69 -21.85 12.10
C TYR A 250 -15.97 -22.59 11.68
N LEU A 251 -16.03 -23.92 11.81
CA LEU A 251 -17.26 -24.68 11.57
C LEU A 251 -18.40 -24.23 12.50
N THR A 252 -18.10 -24.01 13.78
CA THR A 252 -19.07 -23.45 14.73
C THR A 252 -19.55 -22.06 14.29
N MET A 253 -18.64 -21.19 13.86
CA MET A 253 -18.98 -19.85 13.38
C MET A 253 -19.80 -19.87 12.07
N ILE A 254 -19.51 -20.81 11.16
CA ILE A 254 -20.29 -21.04 9.93
C ILE A 254 -21.71 -21.45 10.33
N ASN A 255 -21.85 -22.47 11.18
CA ASN A 255 -23.15 -23.01 11.59
C ASN A 255 -24.02 -21.99 12.35
N ASN A 256 -23.40 -21.01 13.00
CA ASN A 256 -24.10 -19.92 13.70
C ASN A 256 -24.45 -18.73 12.78
N SER A 257 -23.95 -18.71 11.54
CA SER A 257 -24.29 -17.65 10.59
C SER A 257 -25.65 -17.88 9.96
N GLN A 258 -26.37 -16.78 9.75
CA GLN A 258 -27.65 -16.75 9.02
C GLN A 258 -27.53 -15.92 7.73
N SER A 259 -26.30 -15.70 7.26
CA SER A 259 -26.01 -14.86 6.08
C SER A 259 -26.00 -15.68 4.79
N GLN A 260 -26.41 -15.04 3.69
CA GLN A 260 -26.35 -15.63 2.34
C GLN A 260 -24.92 -15.75 1.82
N LEU A 261 -24.00 -14.90 2.29
CA LEU A 261 -22.58 -14.99 1.98
C LEU A 261 -21.76 -15.04 3.26
N ILE A 262 -20.95 -16.08 3.43
CA ILE A 262 -20.10 -16.29 4.59
C ILE A 262 -18.65 -16.28 4.12
N ILE A 263 -17.82 -15.41 4.69
CA ILE A 263 -16.43 -15.24 4.25
C ILE A 263 -15.49 -15.50 5.42
N LEU A 264 -14.59 -16.46 5.23
CA LEU A 264 -13.50 -16.76 6.14
C LEU A 264 -12.19 -16.09 5.65
N PRO A 265 -11.24 -15.81 6.55
CA PRO A 265 -10.03 -15.08 6.20
C PRO A 265 -9.01 -15.97 5.47
N GLU A 266 -7.89 -15.36 5.08
CA GLU A 266 -6.75 -16.04 4.47
C GLU A 266 -6.19 -17.14 5.38
N SER A 267 -6.00 -18.33 4.79
CA SER A 267 -5.53 -19.53 5.48
C SER A 267 -6.33 -19.81 6.77
N ALA A 268 -7.66 -19.71 6.70
CA ALA A 268 -8.56 -19.98 7.81
C ALA A 268 -8.44 -21.43 8.28
N PHE A 269 -8.33 -22.36 7.33
CA PHE A 269 -7.95 -23.74 7.59
C PHE A 269 -6.44 -23.88 7.37
N PRO A 270 -5.65 -24.12 8.42
CA PRO A 270 -4.19 -24.22 8.33
C PRO A 270 -3.72 -25.59 7.80
N VAL A 271 -4.42 -26.13 6.80
CA VAL A 271 -4.09 -27.38 6.08
C VAL A 271 -4.22 -27.14 4.59
N PHE A 272 -3.63 -28.01 3.77
CA PHE A 272 -3.89 -27.98 2.34
C PHE A 272 -5.31 -28.47 2.05
N ARG A 273 -5.93 -27.93 0.98
CA ARG A 273 -7.26 -28.36 0.52
C ARG A 273 -7.36 -29.87 0.33
N GLN A 274 -6.28 -30.50 -0.13
CA GLN A 274 -6.17 -31.94 -0.38
C GLN A 274 -6.14 -32.79 0.90
N GLU A 275 -5.73 -32.19 2.02
CA GLU A 275 -5.63 -32.84 3.33
C GLU A 275 -6.88 -32.61 4.19
N LEU A 276 -7.73 -31.66 3.79
CA LEU A 276 -8.97 -31.37 4.48
C LEU A 276 -9.90 -32.60 4.41
N PRO A 277 -10.38 -33.14 5.54
CA PRO A 277 -11.22 -34.32 5.54
C PRO A 277 -12.49 -34.12 4.70
N GLU A 278 -12.88 -35.12 3.91
CA GLU A 278 -14.05 -35.05 3.01
C GLU A 278 -15.33 -34.66 3.76
N TYR A 279 -15.55 -35.19 4.97
CA TYR A 279 -16.72 -34.84 5.77
C TYR A 279 -16.82 -33.35 6.08
N VAL A 280 -15.69 -32.64 6.27
CA VAL A 280 -15.70 -31.20 6.52
C VAL A 280 -16.16 -30.43 5.28
N ILE A 281 -15.70 -30.87 4.11
CA ILE A 281 -16.08 -30.26 2.82
C ILE A 281 -17.57 -30.49 2.56
N ASP A 282 -18.04 -31.71 2.81
CA ASP A 282 -19.44 -32.08 2.65
C ASP A 282 -20.33 -31.33 3.64
N ASP A 283 -19.94 -31.21 4.91
CA ASP A 283 -20.68 -30.47 5.94
C ASP A 283 -20.84 -29.00 5.56
N ILE A 284 -19.74 -28.33 5.16
CA ILE A 284 -19.77 -26.92 4.73
C ILE A 284 -20.64 -26.77 3.48
N THR A 285 -20.48 -27.65 2.49
CA THR A 285 -21.23 -27.59 1.24
C THR A 285 -22.72 -27.83 1.48
N ASN A 286 -23.07 -28.83 2.28
CA ASN A 286 -24.46 -29.17 2.61
C ASN A 286 -25.11 -28.08 3.48
N PHE A 287 -24.39 -27.50 4.43
CA PHE A 287 -24.87 -26.34 5.18
C PHE A 287 -25.21 -25.18 4.23
N GLY A 288 -24.29 -24.82 3.33
CA GLY A 288 -24.53 -23.75 2.35
C GLY A 288 -25.73 -24.04 1.45
N ARG A 289 -25.88 -25.27 0.93
CA ARG A 289 -27.07 -25.66 0.14
C ARG A 289 -28.37 -25.54 0.93
N THR A 290 -28.37 -26.00 2.18
CA THR A 290 -29.57 -26.03 3.03
C THR A 290 -29.98 -24.61 3.45
N GLN A 291 -29.02 -23.74 3.73
CA GLN A 291 -29.25 -22.34 4.11
C GLN A 291 -29.36 -21.39 2.91
N ASN A 292 -29.26 -21.91 1.68
CA ASN A 292 -29.18 -21.10 0.46
C ASN A 292 -28.08 -20.01 0.56
N ALA A 293 -26.90 -20.43 1.02
CA ALA A 293 -25.75 -19.60 1.28
C ALA A 293 -24.50 -20.11 0.55
N ASP A 294 -23.61 -19.17 0.22
CA ASP A 294 -22.29 -19.43 -0.33
C ASP A 294 -21.20 -19.09 0.68
N ILE A 295 -20.18 -19.94 0.77
CA ILE A 295 -19.14 -19.91 1.79
C ILE A 295 -17.79 -19.83 1.11
N LEU A 296 -17.06 -18.74 1.36
CA LEU A 296 -15.72 -18.51 0.84
C LEU A 296 -14.69 -18.83 1.91
N VAL A 297 -13.78 -19.76 1.61
CA VAL A 297 -12.76 -20.21 2.55
C VAL A 297 -11.36 -20.01 1.96
N GLY A 298 -10.54 -19.21 2.64
CA GLY A 298 -9.12 -19.07 2.35
C GLY A 298 -8.33 -20.27 2.88
N MET A 299 -7.59 -20.95 2.01
CA MET A 299 -6.73 -22.09 2.37
C MET A 299 -5.60 -22.29 1.35
N PHE A 300 -4.59 -23.07 1.74
CA PHE A 300 -3.54 -23.46 0.81
C PHE A 300 -4.00 -24.61 -0.08
N SER A 301 -3.44 -24.73 -1.28
CA SER A 301 -3.71 -25.86 -2.16
C SER A 301 -2.45 -26.33 -2.88
N GLU A 302 -2.39 -27.64 -3.13
CA GLU A 302 -1.35 -28.31 -3.91
C GLU A 302 -2.00 -29.20 -4.99
N PRO A 303 -2.53 -28.62 -6.09
CA PRO A 303 -3.21 -29.39 -7.13
C PRO A 303 -2.30 -30.40 -7.83
N GLU A 304 -1.00 -30.12 -7.90
CA GLU A 304 0.04 -31.03 -8.38
C GLU A 304 1.22 -31.01 -7.41
N PRO A 305 2.01 -32.11 -7.30
CA PRO A 305 3.17 -32.15 -6.42
C PRO A 305 4.10 -30.95 -6.62
N HIS A 306 4.44 -30.30 -5.50
CA HIS A 306 5.27 -29.10 -5.42
C HIS A 306 4.70 -27.83 -6.05
N GLN A 307 3.40 -27.80 -6.39
CA GLN A 307 2.73 -26.59 -6.85
C GLN A 307 1.85 -26.00 -5.77
N TYR A 308 2.41 -25.12 -4.95
CA TYR A 308 1.70 -24.51 -3.85
C TYR A 308 1.02 -23.21 -4.26
N TYR A 309 -0.25 -23.04 -3.85
CA TYR A 309 -1.03 -21.83 -4.03
C TYR A 309 -1.71 -21.39 -2.75
N ASN A 310 -1.77 -20.08 -2.54
CA ASN A 310 -2.68 -19.46 -1.60
C ASN A 310 -4.00 -19.18 -2.32
N SER A 311 -5.09 -19.80 -1.85
CA SER A 311 -6.32 -19.92 -2.62
C SER A 311 -7.56 -19.54 -1.81
N VAL A 312 -8.62 -19.16 -2.51
CA VAL A 312 -9.97 -19.03 -1.98
C VAL A 312 -10.86 -20.04 -2.70
N PHE A 313 -11.56 -20.87 -1.94
CA PHE A 313 -12.52 -21.85 -2.45
C PHE A 313 -13.93 -21.42 -2.11
N SER A 314 -14.88 -21.63 -3.02
CA SER A 314 -16.31 -21.48 -2.74
C SER A 314 -17.02 -22.83 -2.57
N PHE A 315 -17.89 -22.88 -1.57
CA PHE A 315 -18.75 -24.01 -1.24
C PHE A 315 -20.18 -23.52 -1.00
N GLY A 316 -21.18 -24.39 -1.18
CA GLY A 316 -22.56 -24.08 -0.80
C GLY A 316 -23.56 -24.22 -1.94
N HIS A 317 -24.47 -23.25 -2.04
CA HIS A 317 -25.59 -23.25 -2.99
C HIS A 317 -25.12 -23.20 -4.44
N SER A 318 -24.18 -22.29 -4.74
CA SER A 318 -23.63 -22.10 -6.08
C SER A 318 -22.58 -23.17 -6.43
N PRO A 319 -22.31 -23.41 -7.73
CA PRO A 319 -21.20 -24.27 -8.14
C PRO A 319 -19.87 -23.80 -7.54
N SER A 320 -19.05 -24.75 -7.10
CA SER A 320 -17.72 -24.45 -6.54
C SER A 320 -16.80 -23.76 -7.54
N GLN A 321 -16.08 -22.77 -7.04
CA GLN A 321 -15.11 -21.96 -7.76
C GLN A 321 -13.83 -21.85 -6.93
N ILE A 322 -12.72 -21.52 -7.61
CA ILE A 322 -11.40 -21.39 -7.01
C ILE A 322 -10.75 -20.12 -7.54
N TYR A 323 -10.22 -19.30 -6.63
CA TYR A 323 -9.29 -18.23 -6.94
C TYR A 323 -7.91 -18.58 -6.38
N GLN A 324 -6.87 -18.37 -7.18
CA GLN A 324 -5.47 -18.54 -6.77
C GLN A 324 -4.78 -17.18 -6.77
N LYS A 325 -4.04 -16.87 -5.70
CA LYS A 325 -3.34 -15.60 -5.53
C LYS A 325 -2.30 -15.41 -6.64
N VAL A 326 -2.44 -14.33 -7.38
CA VAL A 326 -1.58 -14.01 -8.53
C VAL A 326 -0.33 -13.23 -8.11
N HIS A 327 -0.49 -12.23 -7.24
CA HIS A 327 0.60 -11.36 -6.81
C HIS A 327 1.15 -11.82 -5.45
N LEU A 328 2.33 -12.44 -5.47
CA LEU A 328 2.98 -12.98 -4.29
C LEU A 328 3.85 -11.95 -3.59
N VAL A 329 3.94 -12.04 -2.26
CA VAL A 329 4.79 -11.16 -1.45
C VAL A 329 6.25 -11.62 -1.53
N PRO A 330 7.19 -10.77 -2.01
CA PRO A 330 8.61 -11.10 -2.01
C PRO A 330 9.14 -11.33 -0.59
N PHE A 331 10.05 -12.29 -0.46
CA PHE A 331 10.67 -12.74 0.80
C PHE A 331 9.72 -13.41 1.81
N GLY A 332 8.41 -13.25 1.67
CA GLY A 332 7.39 -13.96 2.46
C GLY A 332 6.88 -15.23 1.78
N GLU A 333 6.43 -15.13 0.53
CA GLU A 333 5.82 -16.23 -0.24
C GLU A 333 6.76 -16.80 -1.30
N PHE A 334 7.73 -16.01 -1.78
CA PHE A 334 8.78 -16.49 -2.67
C PHE A 334 10.09 -15.71 -2.44
N ILE A 335 11.22 -16.25 -2.90
CA ILE A 335 12.52 -15.58 -2.81
C ILE A 335 12.93 -15.09 -4.20
N PRO A 336 12.96 -13.76 -4.47
CA PRO A 336 13.54 -13.22 -5.69
C PRO A 336 14.99 -13.67 -5.86
N LEU A 337 15.45 -13.90 -7.10
CA LEU A 337 16.82 -14.34 -7.38
C LEU A 337 17.26 -15.50 -6.49
N SER A 338 16.38 -16.51 -6.34
CA SER A 338 16.50 -17.59 -5.35
C SER A 338 17.87 -18.27 -5.31
N ALA A 339 18.53 -18.44 -6.46
CA ALA A 339 19.86 -19.01 -6.55
C ALA A 339 20.92 -18.25 -5.72
N LEU A 340 20.79 -16.93 -5.61
CA LEU A 340 21.73 -16.07 -4.88
C LEU A 340 21.26 -15.78 -3.45
N LEU A 341 19.98 -15.46 -3.26
CA LEU A 341 19.49 -14.90 -2.00
C LEU A 341 18.99 -15.95 -1.00
N LYS A 342 18.61 -17.16 -1.45
CA LYS A 342 18.04 -18.20 -0.59
C LYS A 342 18.94 -18.62 0.57
N PRO A 343 20.27 -18.83 0.41
CA PRO A 343 21.15 -19.19 1.52
C PRO A 343 21.21 -18.10 2.60
N LEU A 344 21.32 -16.84 2.18
CA LEU A 344 21.37 -15.69 3.09
C LEU A 344 20.04 -15.53 3.84
N ILE A 345 18.92 -15.52 3.11
CA ILE A 345 17.58 -15.32 3.70
C ILE A 345 17.26 -16.43 4.70
N ASN A 346 17.47 -17.70 4.33
CA ASN A 346 17.15 -18.82 5.22
C ASN A 346 18.06 -18.85 6.48
N SER A 347 19.19 -18.14 6.47
CA SER A 347 20.06 -18.01 7.64
C SER A 347 19.58 -16.94 8.64
N VAL A 348 18.78 -15.96 8.19
CA VAL A 348 18.35 -14.80 9.01
C VAL A 348 16.85 -14.69 9.19
N LEU A 349 16.05 -15.34 8.34
CA LEU A 349 14.59 -15.38 8.39
C LEU A 349 14.10 -16.82 8.58
N LYS A 350 13.27 -17.01 9.60
CA LYS A 350 12.64 -18.28 9.96
C LYS A 350 11.13 -18.19 9.71
N ILE A 351 10.74 -17.92 8.47
CA ILE A 351 9.33 -17.84 8.09
C ILE A 351 8.79 -19.27 7.90
N PRO A 352 7.72 -19.69 8.61
CA PRO A 352 7.20 -21.07 8.56
C PRO A 352 6.87 -21.55 7.14
N LEU A 353 6.32 -20.66 6.31
CA LEU A 353 5.94 -20.94 4.92
C LEU A 353 7.05 -20.63 3.90
N GLY A 354 8.17 -20.02 4.29
CA GLY A 354 9.29 -19.73 3.38
C GLY A 354 9.99 -21.00 2.82
N ARG A 355 9.64 -22.18 3.35
CA ARG A 355 10.09 -23.49 2.89
C ARG A 355 9.22 -24.09 1.79
N VAL A 356 8.02 -23.56 1.59
CA VAL A 356 7.03 -24.00 0.59
C VAL A 356 7.10 -23.01 -0.58
N PRO A 357 7.74 -23.36 -1.71
CA PRO A 357 7.91 -22.42 -2.81
C PRO A 357 6.57 -22.24 -3.54
N PHE A 358 5.83 -21.18 -3.21
CA PHE A 358 4.67 -20.78 -4.00
C PHE A 358 5.13 -20.40 -5.41
N ARG A 359 4.44 -20.93 -6.42
CA ARG A 359 4.85 -20.74 -7.82
C ARG A 359 4.45 -19.34 -8.28
N ASN A 360 5.42 -18.56 -8.77
CA ASN A 360 5.11 -17.38 -9.57
C ASN A 360 4.54 -17.84 -10.92
N HIS A 361 3.38 -17.34 -11.31
CA HIS A 361 3.01 -17.37 -12.72
C HIS A 361 3.94 -16.43 -13.52
N PRO A 362 4.33 -16.81 -14.75
CA PRO A 362 5.07 -15.92 -15.65
C PRO A 362 4.28 -14.65 -16.01
#